data_AF-A0A838VKR6-F1
#
_entry.id   AF-A0A838VKR6-F1
#
_cell.length_a   1.000
_cell.length_b   1.000
_cell.length_c   1.000
_cell.angle_alpha   90.00
_cell.angle_beta   90.00
_cell.angle_gamma   90.00
#
_symmetry.space_group_name_H-M   'P 1'
#
loop_
_entity.id
_entity.type
_entity.pdbx_description
1 polymer ?
#
loop_
_entity_poly.entity_id
_entity_poly.type
_entity_poly.pdbx_seq_one_letter_code
_entity_poly.pdbx_strand_id
1 'polypeptide(L)'
;MAASAGPADQGKPLPQAMGDVALGREVFRFETFGNEGFWTDAVRLPAGIMAARVTPMQALELGLQIDADAIDSATKARLAAELRADPSGRSSALLNDPNVTMALIKANAVIGMAPKGAKVGATCALCHAMTDASVFKSPKGGSIGSRIDGLANHSLNLGKIFATAANTRALYTVAQTQLDANHGKTLGRAPTGLTENSSEADFDAYFGNPRFYPIGMFDDTFDGNGDPMHNSPLFRQDLAAPYGSEATFTKIDDFSNLVFTTLFDQTMLTTPGGRAFVHKLAGAAGDEMIADYVKILADTGVTGYPYVRATAGGKPGTLTTPIGFRVDNRKLLALNAYLSSLPAPPGAFGDRAAVQRGRALFQSAGCTGCHNTNQGRPVPTTIHAMAQIFPGDRPVILAPRTPPLNAVQDTPGSFFDDKMAVVNASLRGEKRGVAMPLLLDLARKPVFLHDNSVPSLDALFNPSRGRLAPHPFYLTGGRQRADMAEYLRSLDTHSR
;
A
#
# COMPACT_ATOMS: atom_id res chain seq x y z
N MET A 1 21.89 -25.97 -22.39
CA MET A 1 20.70 -25.21 -22.84
C MET A 1 21.00 -23.73 -22.65
N ALA A 2 20.74 -22.87 -23.62
CA ALA A 2 20.93 -21.42 -23.42
C ALA A 2 20.09 -20.98 -22.22
N ALA A 3 20.69 -20.28 -21.25
CA ALA A 3 19.98 -19.84 -20.07
C ALA A 3 18.90 -18.83 -20.49
N SER A 4 17.63 -19.11 -20.16
CA SER A 4 16.53 -18.24 -20.55
C SER A 4 16.68 -16.87 -19.89
N ALA A 5 16.41 -15.79 -20.64
CA ALA A 5 16.40 -14.42 -20.13
C ALA A 5 15.15 -14.08 -19.31
N GLY A 6 14.15 -14.97 -19.28
CA GLY A 6 12.90 -14.80 -18.55
C GLY A 6 11.79 -15.70 -19.08
N PRO A 7 10.57 -15.60 -18.54
CA PRO A 7 9.40 -16.27 -19.12
C PRO A 7 9.11 -15.76 -20.54
N ALA A 8 8.34 -16.52 -21.30
CA ALA A 8 7.86 -16.10 -22.62
C ALA A 8 7.13 -14.75 -22.52
N ASP A 9 7.32 -13.90 -23.53
CA ASP A 9 6.55 -12.65 -23.63
C ASP A 9 5.07 -13.00 -23.80
N GLN A 10 4.24 -12.53 -22.88
CA GLN A 10 2.78 -12.68 -23.01
C GLN A 10 2.15 -11.54 -23.82
N GLY A 11 2.97 -10.63 -24.37
CA GLY A 11 2.54 -9.47 -25.13
C GLY A 11 2.32 -8.23 -24.25
N LYS A 12 1.87 -7.13 -24.87
CA LYS A 12 1.47 -5.94 -24.11
C LYS A 12 0.28 -6.30 -23.22
N PRO A 13 0.36 -6.03 -21.90
CA PRO A 13 -0.79 -6.16 -21.02
C PRO A 13 -1.96 -5.37 -21.59
N LEU A 14 -3.16 -5.87 -21.30
CA LEU A 14 -4.48 -5.35 -21.68
C LEU A 14 -4.47 -3.81 -21.92
N PRO A 15 -4.91 -3.32 -23.09
CA PRO A 15 -4.71 -1.92 -23.48
C PRO A 15 -5.30 -0.96 -22.44
N GLN A 16 -4.45 -0.08 -21.91
CA GLN A 16 -4.84 0.99 -21.00
C GLN A 16 -5.20 2.23 -21.81
N ALA A 17 -6.32 2.87 -21.46
CA ALA A 17 -6.61 4.21 -21.95
C ALA A 17 -5.79 5.23 -21.13
N MET A 18 -5.22 6.22 -21.83
CA MET A 18 -4.37 7.26 -21.26
C MET A 18 -5.02 8.62 -21.42
N GLY A 19 -4.90 9.45 -20.39
CA GLY A 19 -5.30 10.85 -20.39
C GLY A 19 -4.10 11.80 -20.44
N ASP A 20 -4.28 12.99 -19.87
CA ASP A 20 -3.26 14.03 -19.82
C ASP A 20 -2.30 13.83 -18.63
N VAL A 21 -0.99 13.79 -18.89
CA VAL A 21 0.04 13.54 -17.87
C VAL A 21 0.12 14.65 -16.83
N ALA A 22 -0.07 15.91 -17.23
CA ALA A 22 0.00 17.04 -16.31
C ALA A 22 -1.17 17.02 -15.31
N LEU A 23 -2.40 16.79 -15.79
CA LEU A 23 -3.56 16.56 -14.95
C LEU A 23 -3.36 15.33 -14.05
N GLY A 24 -2.75 14.25 -14.57
CA GLY A 24 -2.48 13.06 -13.79
C GLY A 24 -1.56 13.31 -12.59
N ARG A 25 -0.56 14.19 -12.76
CA ARG A 25 0.28 14.65 -11.65
C ARG A 25 -0.52 15.42 -10.60
N GLU A 26 -1.42 16.30 -11.02
CA GLU A 26 -2.29 17.03 -10.08
C GLU A 26 -3.22 16.07 -9.32
N VAL A 27 -3.75 15.05 -10.01
CA VAL A 27 -4.58 14.00 -9.38
C VAL A 27 -3.77 13.23 -8.34
N PHE A 28 -2.59 12.76 -8.72
CA PHE A 28 -1.69 12.00 -7.85
C PHE A 28 -1.32 12.77 -6.58
N ARG A 29 -1.00 14.06 -6.70
CA ARG A 29 -0.50 14.89 -5.60
C ARG A 29 -1.58 15.51 -4.72
N PHE A 30 -2.73 15.89 -5.30
CA PHE A 30 -3.63 16.85 -4.65
C PHE A 30 -5.13 16.53 -4.77
N GLU A 31 -5.53 15.59 -5.61
CA GLU A 31 -6.95 15.23 -5.73
C GLU A 31 -7.37 14.29 -4.60
N THR A 32 -8.43 14.68 -3.90
CA THR A 32 -9.01 13.95 -2.78
C THR A 32 -10.37 13.37 -3.13
N PHE A 33 -10.98 13.80 -4.23
CA PHE A 33 -12.35 13.44 -4.60
C PHE A 33 -13.37 13.62 -3.48
N GLY A 34 -13.16 14.46 -2.48
CA GLY A 34 -14.09 14.61 -1.35
C GLY A 34 -13.69 13.85 -0.09
N ASN A 35 -12.68 12.98 -0.14
CA ASN A 35 -12.23 12.21 1.02
C ASN A 35 -11.71 13.09 2.18
N GLU A 36 -11.49 14.38 1.96
CA GLU A 36 -11.22 15.34 3.03
C GLU A 36 -12.28 15.34 4.13
N GLY A 37 -13.54 15.01 3.80
CA GLY A 37 -14.59 14.80 4.79
C GLY A 37 -14.39 13.55 5.63
N PHE A 38 -13.96 12.45 5.01
CA PHE A 38 -13.66 11.20 5.73
C PHE A 38 -12.50 11.40 6.71
N TRP A 39 -11.37 11.93 6.25
CA TRP A 39 -10.18 12.09 7.10
C TRP A 39 -10.32 13.19 8.17
N THR A 40 -11.09 14.24 7.90
CA THR A 40 -11.29 15.35 8.86
C THR A 40 -12.47 15.14 9.79
N ASP A 41 -13.61 14.66 9.31
CA ASP A 41 -14.85 14.62 10.08
C ASP A 41 -15.13 13.24 10.67
N ALA A 42 -14.91 12.17 9.89
CA ALA A 42 -15.12 10.80 10.33
C ALA A 42 -13.94 10.30 11.18
N VAL A 43 -12.75 10.20 10.59
CA VAL A 43 -11.52 9.74 11.28
C VAL A 43 -11.00 10.79 12.26
N ARG A 44 -11.20 12.08 11.96
CA ARG A 44 -10.73 13.21 12.80
C ARG A 44 -9.22 13.22 13.00
N LEU A 45 -8.47 12.88 11.95
CA LEU A 45 -7.02 12.82 11.99
C LEU A 45 -6.38 14.19 12.33
N PRO A 46 -6.79 15.33 11.71
CA PRO A 46 -6.24 16.63 12.09
C PRO A 46 -6.50 17.00 13.55
N ALA A 47 -7.67 16.66 14.10
CA ALA A 47 -8.00 16.91 15.49
C ALA A 47 -7.10 16.08 16.43
N GLY A 48 -6.88 14.82 16.09
CA GLY A 48 -5.97 13.93 16.82
C GLY A 48 -4.51 14.41 16.79
N ILE A 49 -4.01 14.85 15.63
CA ILE A 49 -2.67 15.46 15.48
C ILE A 49 -2.51 16.68 16.40
N MET A 50 -3.52 17.56 16.45
CA MET A 50 -3.52 18.73 17.32
C MET A 50 -3.56 18.34 18.81
N ALA A 51 -4.42 17.39 19.18
CA ALA A 51 -4.57 16.92 20.55
C ALA A 51 -3.31 16.24 21.08
N ALA A 52 -2.68 15.39 20.26
CA ALA A 52 -1.41 14.73 20.55
C ALA A 52 -0.19 15.67 20.46
N ARG A 53 -0.38 16.92 20.01
CA ARG A 53 0.69 17.91 19.80
C ARG A 53 1.83 17.35 18.97
N VAL A 54 1.50 16.70 17.84
CA VAL A 54 2.50 16.13 16.95
C VAL A 54 3.36 17.25 16.36
N THR A 55 4.67 17.16 16.55
CA THR A 55 5.68 18.07 15.98
C THR A 55 6.10 17.64 14.56
N PRO A 56 6.72 18.51 13.75
CA PRO A 56 7.25 18.09 12.45
C PRO A 56 8.29 16.97 12.56
N MET A 57 9.12 16.97 13.62
CA MET A 57 10.06 15.89 13.89
C MET A 57 9.32 14.56 14.12
N GLN A 58 8.27 14.55 14.93
CA GLN A 58 7.47 13.35 15.14
C GLN A 58 6.78 12.90 13.85
N ALA A 59 6.27 13.83 13.03
CA ALA A 59 5.69 13.50 11.72
C ALA A 59 6.73 12.82 10.80
N LEU A 60 7.95 13.35 10.72
CA LEU A 60 9.07 12.75 9.99
C LEU A 60 9.46 11.38 10.57
N GLU A 61 9.41 11.23 11.89
CA GLU A 61 9.66 9.96 12.57
C GLU A 61 8.58 8.89 12.29
N LEU A 62 7.37 9.29 11.91
CA LEU A 62 6.32 8.43 11.39
C LEU A 62 6.48 8.13 9.88
N GLY A 63 7.57 8.58 9.26
CA GLY A 63 7.85 8.37 7.85
C GLY A 63 7.15 9.35 6.90
N LEU A 64 6.47 10.37 7.42
CA LEU A 64 5.88 11.42 6.58
C LEU A 64 7.00 12.21 5.88
N GLN A 65 6.65 12.73 4.71
CA GLN A 65 7.56 13.42 3.81
C GLN A 65 7.11 14.88 3.72
N ILE A 66 8.05 15.83 3.73
CA ILE A 66 7.76 17.26 3.70
C ILE A 66 8.40 17.88 2.47
N ASP A 67 7.55 18.41 1.59
CA ASP A 67 7.95 19.13 0.40
C ASP A 67 8.52 20.51 0.73
N ALA A 68 9.82 20.68 0.56
CA ALA A 68 10.50 21.94 0.78
C ALA A 68 10.04 23.04 -0.19
N ASP A 69 9.56 22.67 -1.38
CA ASP A 69 9.14 23.63 -2.39
C ASP A 69 7.80 24.32 -2.03
N ALA A 70 7.00 23.67 -1.18
CA ALA A 70 5.75 24.22 -0.62
C ALA A 70 5.96 25.12 0.63
N ILE A 71 7.16 25.14 1.20
CA ILE A 71 7.49 25.96 2.38
C ILE A 71 7.94 27.35 1.93
N ASP A 72 7.49 28.40 2.63
CA ASP A 72 7.90 29.78 2.36
C ASP A 72 9.41 29.99 2.59
N SER A 73 9.97 30.98 1.90
CA SER A 73 11.42 31.24 1.92
C SER A 73 11.96 31.60 3.30
N ALA A 74 11.19 32.28 4.15
CA ALA A 74 11.63 32.68 5.48
C ALA A 74 11.72 31.46 6.41
N THR A 75 10.70 30.61 6.41
CA THR A 75 10.70 29.35 7.17
C THR A 75 11.83 28.43 6.69
N LYS A 76 12.07 28.32 5.38
CA LYS A 76 13.22 27.57 4.83
C LYS A 76 14.55 28.09 5.32
N ALA A 77 14.78 29.41 5.23
CA ALA A 77 16.04 30.02 5.64
C ALA A 77 16.30 29.81 7.14
N ARG A 78 15.26 29.93 7.97
CA ARG A 78 15.34 29.66 9.40
C ARG A 78 15.63 28.19 9.69
N LEU A 79 14.90 27.26 9.06
CA LEU A 79 15.14 25.82 9.23
C LEU A 79 16.57 25.45 8.84
N ALA A 80 17.06 25.96 7.71
CA ALA A 80 18.44 25.75 7.28
C ALA A 80 19.46 26.32 8.27
N ALA A 81 19.16 27.43 8.96
CA ALA A 81 20.02 27.96 10.02
C ALA A 81 20.02 27.07 11.28
N GLU A 82 18.85 26.61 11.71
CA GLU A 82 18.71 25.70 12.86
C GLU A 82 19.42 24.35 12.59
N LEU A 83 19.27 23.78 11.39
CA LEU A 83 19.94 22.54 10.99
C LEU A 83 21.45 22.68 10.78
N ARG A 84 21.95 23.88 10.42
CA ARG A 84 23.40 24.14 10.40
C ARG A 84 23.99 24.15 11.81
N ALA A 85 23.23 24.62 12.80
CA ALA A 85 23.65 24.61 14.20
C ALA A 85 23.55 23.21 14.83
N ASP A 86 22.50 22.46 14.50
CA ASP A 86 22.31 21.05 14.91
C ASP A 86 21.72 20.23 13.75
N PRO A 87 22.56 19.49 12.99
CA PRO A 87 22.11 18.66 11.88
C PRO A 87 21.17 17.53 12.28
N SER A 88 21.10 17.17 13.58
CA SER A 88 20.15 16.17 14.05
C SER A 88 18.72 16.70 14.16
N GLY A 89 18.53 18.02 14.11
CA GLY A 89 17.24 18.70 14.27
C GLY A 89 16.67 18.63 15.68
N ARG A 90 17.40 18.08 16.66
CA ARG A 90 16.94 17.93 18.05
C ARG A 90 16.75 19.28 18.74
N SER A 91 17.60 20.26 18.43
CA SER A 91 17.46 21.62 18.96
C SER A 91 16.67 22.56 18.06
N SER A 92 16.10 22.09 16.94
CA SER A 92 15.34 22.94 16.02
C SER A 92 14.01 23.36 16.65
N ALA A 93 13.81 24.66 16.83
CA ALA A 93 12.54 25.20 17.31
C ALA A 93 11.42 25.01 16.29
N LEU A 94 11.72 24.98 14.98
CA LEU A 94 10.73 24.69 13.96
C LEU A 94 10.31 23.22 13.96
N LEU A 95 11.27 22.29 14.01
CA LEU A 95 10.95 20.85 13.95
C LEU A 95 10.33 20.31 15.23
N ASN A 96 10.47 21.01 16.36
CA ASN A 96 9.94 20.57 17.65
C ASN A 96 8.77 21.44 18.17
N ASP A 97 8.21 22.33 17.33
CA ASP A 97 6.98 23.08 17.65
C ASP A 97 5.75 22.42 16.99
N PRO A 98 4.76 21.92 17.76
CA PRO A 98 3.56 21.30 17.21
C PRO A 98 2.68 22.24 16.36
N ASN A 99 2.77 23.56 16.57
CA ASN A 99 2.04 24.51 15.74
C ASN A 99 2.54 24.51 14.28
N VAL A 100 3.83 24.17 14.08
CA VAL A 100 4.44 24.11 12.75
C VAL A 100 3.87 22.94 11.95
N THR A 101 3.51 21.81 12.57
CA THR A 101 2.91 20.67 11.86
C THR A 101 1.63 21.08 11.13
N MET A 102 0.71 21.75 11.82
CA MET A 102 -0.54 22.20 11.21
C MET A 102 -0.33 23.30 10.18
N ALA A 103 0.68 24.16 10.37
CA ALA A 103 1.07 25.14 9.37
C ALA A 103 1.57 24.47 8.08
N LEU A 104 2.41 23.43 8.19
CA LEU A 104 2.91 22.65 7.06
C LEU A 104 1.80 21.90 6.33
N ILE A 105 0.85 21.29 7.05
CA ILE A 105 -0.32 20.64 6.44
C ILE A 105 -1.16 21.66 5.66
N LYS A 106 -1.45 22.82 6.25
CA LYS A 106 -2.22 23.90 5.58
C LYS A 106 -1.50 24.47 4.37
N ALA A 107 -0.16 24.50 4.39
CA ALA A 107 0.67 24.87 3.25
C ALA A 107 0.78 23.75 2.20
N ASN A 108 0.13 22.58 2.41
CA ASN A 108 0.24 21.40 1.55
C ASN A 108 1.69 20.87 1.43
N ALA A 109 2.51 21.15 2.43
CA ALA A 109 3.91 20.74 2.49
C ALA A 109 4.05 19.31 3.02
N VAL A 110 3.17 18.83 3.90
CA VAL A 110 3.15 17.41 4.27
C VAL A 110 2.57 16.61 3.10
N ILE A 111 3.43 15.88 2.41
CA ILE A 111 3.12 15.19 1.15
C ILE A 111 1.97 14.20 1.38
N GLY A 112 0.93 14.31 0.57
CA GLY A 112 -0.22 13.42 0.61
C GLY A 112 -1.36 13.86 1.52
N MET A 113 -1.11 14.75 2.48
CA MET A 113 -2.14 15.35 3.35
C MET A 113 -2.65 16.65 2.70
N ALA A 114 -3.60 16.51 1.77
CA ALA A 114 -4.03 17.61 0.91
C ALA A 114 -5.10 18.49 1.57
N PRO A 115 -4.84 19.78 1.84
CA PRO A 115 -5.83 20.69 2.37
C PRO A 115 -6.88 21.07 1.31
N LYS A 116 -8.16 21.10 1.72
CA LYS A 116 -9.33 21.54 0.95
C LYS A 116 -10.16 22.47 1.84
N GLY A 117 -9.84 23.77 1.78
CA GLY A 117 -10.39 24.75 2.71
C GLY A 117 -9.95 24.45 4.14
N ALA A 118 -10.89 24.23 5.06
CA ALA A 118 -10.60 23.88 6.46
C ALA A 118 -10.34 22.38 6.69
N LYS A 119 -10.59 21.53 5.69
CA LYS A 119 -10.46 20.07 5.78
C LYS A 119 -9.15 19.60 5.16
N VAL A 120 -8.73 18.40 5.54
CA VAL A 120 -7.54 17.73 5.00
C VAL A 120 -7.94 16.32 4.57
N GLY A 121 -7.60 15.97 3.32
CA GLY A 121 -7.78 14.62 2.78
C GLY A 121 -6.46 13.92 2.56
N ALA A 122 -6.53 12.67 2.11
CA ALA A 122 -5.40 11.87 1.70
C ALA A 122 -5.36 11.72 0.17
N THR A 123 -4.16 11.57 -0.39
CA THR A 123 -3.94 11.33 -1.83
C THR A 123 -2.94 10.18 -2.02
N CYS A 124 -2.79 9.71 -3.27
CA CYS A 124 -1.81 8.68 -3.62
C CYS A 124 -0.38 9.03 -3.16
N ALA A 125 -0.02 10.33 -3.17
CA ALA A 125 1.30 10.78 -2.77
C ALA A 125 1.67 10.47 -1.31
N LEU A 126 0.70 10.24 -0.42
CA LEU A 126 0.97 9.90 0.99
C LEU A 126 1.82 8.62 1.10
N CYS A 127 1.48 7.60 0.33
CA CYS A 127 2.14 6.29 0.35
C CYS A 127 3.17 6.13 -0.77
N HIS A 128 3.04 6.90 -1.86
CA HIS A 128 3.76 6.67 -3.11
C HIS A 128 4.64 7.85 -3.55
N ALA A 129 5.00 8.75 -2.63
CA ALA A 129 6.01 9.77 -2.88
C ALA A 129 7.00 9.86 -1.71
N MET A 130 8.22 10.27 -2.05
CA MET A 130 9.32 10.54 -1.12
C MET A 130 9.88 11.93 -1.39
N THR A 131 10.84 12.39 -0.59
CA THR A 131 11.69 13.52 -0.99
C THR A 131 13.09 13.04 -1.33
N ASP A 132 13.87 13.89 -2.00
CA ASP A 132 15.30 13.70 -2.19
C ASP A 132 16.14 13.86 -0.91
N ALA A 133 15.48 14.21 0.21
CA ALA A 133 16.08 14.44 1.53
C ALA A 133 17.18 15.53 1.52
N SER A 134 17.15 16.45 0.56
CA SER A 134 18.14 17.52 0.38
C SER A 134 18.23 18.52 1.55
N VAL A 135 17.18 18.60 2.38
CA VAL A 135 17.13 19.52 3.53
C VAL A 135 17.34 18.78 4.85
N PHE A 136 16.62 17.68 5.07
CA PHE A 136 16.72 16.90 6.31
C PHE A 136 16.29 15.45 6.10
N LYS A 137 16.91 14.52 6.83
CA LYS A 137 16.54 13.10 6.85
C LYS A 137 16.41 12.60 8.27
N SER A 138 15.21 12.17 8.65
CA SER A 138 14.99 11.50 9.93
C SER A 138 15.62 10.10 9.90
N PRO A 139 16.24 9.65 11.01
CA PRO A 139 16.71 8.28 11.15
C PRO A 139 15.61 7.21 10.98
N LYS A 140 14.34 7.59 11.18
CA LYS A 140 13.18 6.69 11.03
C LYS A 140 12.51 6.75 9.65
N GLY A 141 13.09 7.50 8.69
CA GLY A 141 12.76 7.41 7.27
C GLY A 141 12.00 8.57 6.64
N GLY A 142 11.37 9.44 7.44
CA GLY A 142 10.83 10.71 6.94
C GLY A 142 11.92 11.66 6.46
N SER A 143 11.60 12.55 5.53
CA SER A 143 12.56 13.54 5.03
C SER A 143 11.93 14.84 4.57
N ILE A 144 12.76 15.87 4.49
CA ILE A 144 12.44 17.19 3.94
C ILE A 144 13.30 17.40 2.70
N GLY A 145 12.70 17.79 1.59
CA GLY A 145 13.39 17.98 0.31
C GLY A 145 12.42 18.20 -0.85
N SER A 146 12.92 18.09 -2.07
CA SER A 146 12.08 18.15 -3.28
C SER A 146 11.39 16.81 -3.53
N ARG A 147 10.13 16.86 -4.02
CA ARG A 147 9.31 15.65 -4.21
C ARG A 147 9.87 14.71 -5.28
N ILE A 148 9.77 13.41 -4.98
CA ILE A 148 9.98 12.31 -5.93
C ILE A 148 8.73 11.43 -5.91
N ASP A 149 7.95 11.48 -6.98
CA ASP A 149 6.69 10.75 -7.10
C ASP A 149 6.88 9.33 -7.65
N GLY A 150 5.97 8.42 -7.31
CA GLY A 150 5.94 7.03 -7.75
C GLY A 150 6.72 6.05 -6.86
N LEU A 151 7.61 6.56 -5.99
CA LEU A 151 8.37 5.75 -5.04
C LEU A 151 7.51 5.26 -3.89
N ALA A 152 7.59 3.98 -3.56
CA ALA A 152 6.99 3.47 -2.32
C ALA A 152 7.67 4.10 -1.09
N ASN A 153 6.85 4.58 -0.15
CA ASN A 153 7.28 5.01 1.17
C ASN A 153 7.34 3.80 2.12
N HIS A 154 8.49 3.14 2.14
CA HIS A 154 8.76 1.95 2.95
C HIS A 154 8.84 2.24 4.46
N SER A 155 8.93 3.50 4.86
CA SER A 155 9.06 3.94 6.25
C SER A 155 7.77 4.51 6.85
N LEU A 156 6.70 4.62 6.06
CA LEU A 156 5.45 5.21 6.52
C LEU A 156 4.83 4.34 7.62
N ASN A 157 4.73 4.87 8.83
CA ASN A 157 4.08 4.21 9.96
C ASN A 157 2.58 4.56 9.97
N LEU A 158 1.86 4.03 9.00
CA LEU A 158 0.45 4.37 8.78
C LEU A 158 -0.44 3.93 9.94
N GLY A 159 -0.17 2.76 10.55
CA GLY A 159 -0.87 2.32 11.75
C GLY A 159 -0.74 3.31 12.91
N LYS A 160 0.47 3.83 13.18
CA LYS A 160 0.62 4.86 14.23
C LYS A 160 -0.01 6.20 13.86
N ILE A 161 -0.05 6.56 12.58
CA ILE A 161 -0.78 7.73 12.09
C ILE A 161 -2.29 7.55 12.35
N PHE A 162 -2.85 6.37 12.07
CA PHE A 162 -4.23 6.03 12.39
C PHE A 162 -4.51 6.15 13.88
N ALA A 163 -3.70 5.51 14.73
CA ALA A 163 -3.79 5.58 16.19
C ALA A 163 -3.49 6.96 16.80
N THR A 164 -3.23 7.98 15.97
CA THR A 164 -3.14 9.38 16.41
C THR A 164 -4.44 10.13 16.19
N ALA A 165 -5.38 9.56 15.41
CA ALA A 165 -6.65 10.18 15.12
C ALA A 165 -7.55 10.25 16.37
N ALA A 166 -8.53 11.16 16.36
CA ALA A 166 -9.49 11.28 17.46
C ALA A 166 -10.71 10.34 17.32
N ASN A 167 -10.78 9.59 16.23
CA ASN A 167 -11.79 8.57 15.96
C ASN A 167 -11.22 7.51 14.98
N THR A 168 -10.18 6.82 15.43
CA THR A 168 -9.58 5.64 14.80
C THR A 168 -10.60 4.53 14.56
N ARG A 169 -11.68 4.44 15.36
CA ARG A 169 -12.80 3.50 15.13
C ARG A 169 -13.45 3.64 13.75
N ALA A 170 -13.40 4.82 13.13
CA ALA A 170 -13.89 5.03 11.76
C ALA A 170 -13.12 4.25 10.67
N LEU A 171 -12.03 3.56 11.03
CA LEU A 171 -11.23 2.72 10.13
C LEU A 171 -11.55 1.21 10.29
N TYR A 172 -12.73 0.86 10.82
CA TYR A 172 -13.09 -0.52 11.17
C TYR A 172 -12.93 -1.54 10.04
N THR A 173 -13.26 -1.19 8.79
CA THR A 173 -13.24 -2.19 7.70
C THR A 173 -11.85 -2.56 7.22
N VAL A 174 -10.81 -1.83 7.65
CA VAL A 174 -9.38 -2.12 7.38
C VAL A 174 -8.65 -2.53 8.67
N ALA A 175 -9.40 -2.77 9.73
CA ALA A 175 -8.90 -3.33 10.97
C ALA A 175 -9.13 -4.84 10.97
N GLN A 176 -8.39 -5.55 11.83
CA GLN A 176 -8.64 -6.95 12.10
C GLN A 176 -9.91 -7.07 12.96
N THR A 177 -10.97 -7.63 12.39
CA THR A 177 -12.29 -7.75 13.02
C THR A 177 -12.53 -9.14 13.59
N GLN A 178 -13.40 -9.21 14.59
CA GLN A 178 -13.96 -10.44 15.12
C GLN A 178 -15.48 -10.36 15.01
N LEU A 179 -16.07 -11.31 14.28
CA LEU A 179 -17.50 -11.30 13.93
C LEU A 179 -18.20 -12.56 14.47
N ASP A 180 -19.47 -12.42 14.86
CA ASP A 180 -20.34 -13.52 15.30
C ASP A 180 -20.63 -14.49 14.14
N ALA A 181 -20.79 -13.98 12.91
CA ALA A 181 -20.89 -14.77 11.69
C ALA A 181 -19.66 -15.64 11.44
N ASN A 182 -18.51 -15.27 12.01
CA ASN A 182 -17.28 -16.05 11.98
C ASN A 182 -17.07 -16.88 13.25
N HIS A 183 -18.08 -17.00 14.10
CA HIS A 183 -18.02 -17.70 15.40
C HIS A 183 -16.90 -17.16 16.31
N GLY A 184 -16.69 -15.84 16.29
CA GLY A 184 -15.65 -15.18 17.09
C GLY A 184 -14.23 -15.44 16.61
N LYS A 185 -14.04 -16.00 15.40
CA LYS A 185 -12.72 -16.15 14.78
C LYS A 185 -12.34 -14.90 14.01
N THR A 186 -11.03 -14.72 13.85
CA THR A 186 -10.41 -13.58 13.17
C THR A 186 -9.23 -14.07 12.32
N LEU A 187 -8.93 -13.35 11.25
CA LEU A 187 -7.71 -13.49 10.44
C LEU A 187 -6.78 -12.32 10.73
N GLY A 188 -5.49 -12.42 10.40
CA GLY A 188 -4.55 -11.33 10.64
C GLY A 188 -3.54 -11.59 11.77
N ARG A 189 -2.75 -10.57 12.06
CA ARG A 189 -1.54 -10.66 12.90
C ARG A 189 -1.81 -10.53 14.39
N ALA A 190 -2.95 -9.95 14.78
CA ALA A 190 -3.33 -9.79 16.17
C ALA A 190 -3.92 -11.09 16.73
N PRO A 191 -3.73 -11.36 18.04
CA PRO A 191 -4.29 -12.56 18.67
C PRO A 191 -5.83 -12.54 18.76
N THR A 192 -6.44 -11.36 18.66
CA THR A 192 -7.89 -11.14 18.76
C THR A 192 -8.30 -10.04 17.79
N GLY A 193 -9.52 -10.12 17.27
CA GLY A 193 -10.08 -9.07 16.43
C GLY A 193 -10.86 -8.04 17.23
N LEU A 194 -11.03 -6.86 16.64
CA LEU A 194 -11.85 -5.77 17.13
C LEU A 194 -13.32 -6.01 16.78
N THR A 195 -14.20 -5.45 17.60
CA THR A 195 -15.66 -5.51 17.45
C THR A 195 -16.25 -4.12 17.42
N GLU A 196 -17.53 -4.00 17.09
CA GLU A 196 -18.29 -2.76 17.17
C GLU A 196 -18.36 -2.14 18.57
N ASN A 197 -18.12 -2.94 19.61
CA ASN A 197 -18.08 -2.51 21.01
C ASN A 197 -16.66 -2.23 21.52
N SER A 198 -15.63 -2.48 20.72
CA SER A 198 -14.24 -2.16 21.09
C SER A 198 -14.06 -0.64 21.23
N SER A 199 -13.30 -0.23 22.23
CA SER A 199 -13.09 1.17 22.59
C SER A 199 -12.09 1.86 21.65
N GLU A 200 -12.03 3.19 21.70
CA GLU A 200 -11.01 3.96 20.97
C GLU A 200 -9.59 3.50 21.30
N ALA A 201 -9.34 3.22 22.58
CA ALA A 201 -8.05 2.74 23.06
C ALA A 201 -7.68 1.35 22.51
N ASP A 202 -8.67 0.48 22.26
CA ASP A 202 -8.43 -0.85 21.67
C ASP A 202 -8.01 -0.71 20.19
N PHE A 203 -8.66 0.19 19.44
CA PHE A 203 -8.29 0.51 18.07
C PHE A 203 -6.90 1.16 17.99
N ASP A 204 -6.61 2.13 18.86
CA ASP A 204 -5.30 2.78 18.92
C ASP A 204 -4.20 1.78 19.31
N ALA A 205 -4.47 0.84 20.21
CA ALA A 205 -3.54 -0.22 20.59
C ALA A 205 -3.30 -1.21 19.44
N TYR A 206 -4.35 -1.56 18.68
CA TYR A 206 -4.23 -2.41 17.49
C TYR A 206 -3.36 -1.74 16.42
N PHE A 207 -3.77 -0.56 15.93
CA PHE A 207 -3.07 0.13 14.84
C PHE A 207 -1.70 0.65 15.28
N GLY A 208 -1.54 1.06 16.54
CA GLY A 208 -0.29 1.54 17.08
C GLY A 208 0.78 0.45 17.28
N ASN A 209 0.42 -0.83 17.17
CA ASN A 209 1.34 -1.95 17.35
C ASN A 209 1.94 -2.40 16.00
N PRO A 210 3.25 -2.19 15.75
CA PRO A 210 3.89 -2.55 14.49
C PRO A 210 4.00 -4.07 14.25
N ARG A 211 3.64 -4.91 15.24
CA ARG A 211 3.48 -6.35 15.01
C ARG A 211 2.15 -6.69 14.35
N PHE A 212 1.12 -5.87 14.58
CA PHE A 212 -0.22 -6.06 14.02
C PHE A 212 -0.40 -5.24 12.74
N TYR A 213 0.09 -4.01 12.73
CA TYR A 213 0.07 -3.12 11.57
C TYR A 213 1.49 -2.60 11.24
N PRO A 214 2.31 -3.37 10.50
CA PRO A 214 3.73 -3.06 10.37
C PRO A 214 4.03 -1.79 9.54
N ILE A 215 5.21 -1.23 9.79
CA ILE A 215 5.70 -0.03 9.09
C ILE A 215 5.86 -0.32 7.59
N GLY A 216 5.51 0.66 6.77
CA GLY A 216 5.59 0.59 5.32
C GLY A 216 4.49 -0.27 4.69
N MET A 217 3.42 -0.55 5.43
CA MET A 217 2.29 -1.34 4.96
C MET A 217 0.97 -0.57 5.07
N PHE A 218 0.01 -0.95 4.23
CA PHE A 218 -1.38 -0.52 4.27
C PHE A 218 -2.27 -1.70 3.89
N ASP A 219 -3.41 -1.84 4.56
CA ASP A 219 -4.45 -2.77 4.17
C ASP A 219 -5.21 -2.17 2.99
N ASP A 220 -4.89 -2.67 1.79
CA ASP A 220 -5.53 -2.27 0.54
C ASP A 220 -6.81 -3.08 0.25
N THR A 221 -7.38 -3.71 1.28
CA THR A 221 -8.69 -4.34 1.29
C THR A 221 -9.60 -3.79 2.37
N PHE A 222 -10.90 -4.07 2.26
CA PHE A 222 -11.94 -3.60 3.17
C PHE A 222 -12.77 -4.79 3.68
N ASP A 223 -12.11 -5.91 3.93
CA ASP A 223 -12.74 -7.19 4.28
C ASP A 223 -12.67 -7.52 5.78
N GLY A 224 -12.08 -6.64 6.59
CA GLY A 224 -12.00 -6.79 8.04
C GLY A 224 -11.00 -7.84 8.53
N ASN A 225 -10.07 -8.28 7.67
CA ASN A 225 -9.00 -9.18 8.09
C ASN A 225 -7.85 -8.43 8.78
N GLY A 226 -7.64 -7.15 8.44
CA GLY A 226 -6.53 -6.37 9.00
C GLY A 226 -5.17 -6.93 8.57
N ASP A 227 -5.04 -7.20 7.27
CA ASP A 227 -3.91 -7.86 6.63
C ASP A 227 -3.14 -6.87 5.74
N PRO A 228 -2.43 -5.89 6.33
CA PRO A 228 -1.78 -4.86 5.56
C PRO A 228 -0.68 -5.45 4.67
N MET A 229 -0.57 -4.90 3.47
CA MET A 229 0.40 -5.25 2.43
C MET A 229 1.47 -4.17 2.33
N HIS A 230 2.70 -4.58 2.00
CA HIS A 230 3.79 -3.62 1.82
C HIS A 230 3.47 -2.64 0.68
N ASN A 231 3.65 -1.35 0.96
CA ASN A 231 3.43 -0.28 -0.01
C ASN A 231 4.20 -0.55 -1.31
N SER A 232 3.47 -0.68 -2.41
CA SER A 232 4.05 -0.91 -3.73
C SER A 232 4.41 0.41 -4.42
N PRO A 233 5.44 0.44 -5.28
CA PRO A 233 5.70 1.62 -6.10
C PRO A 233 4.60 1.82 -7.15
N LEU A 234 4.36 3.08 -7.53
CA LEU A 234 3.43 3.46 -8.59
C LEU A 234 4.12 4.06 -9.83
N PHE A 235 5.45 3.95 -9.94
CA PHE A 235 6.15 4.20 -11.20
C PHE A 235 5.97 3.04 -12.19
N ARG A 236 6.24 3.29 -13.48
CA ARG A 236 6.25 2.29 -14.56
C ARG A 236 5.06 1.34 -14.56
N GLN A 237 3.86 1.87 -14.32
CA GLN A 237 2.63 1.06 -14.36
C GLN A 237 2.28 0.57 -15.78
N ASP A 238 3.03 1.00 -16.80
CA ASP A 238 3.05 0.42 -18.15
C ASP A 238 3.69 -0.97 -18.21
N LEU A 239 4.44 -1.38 -17.19
CA LEU A 239 5.10 -2.68 -17.10
C LEU A 239 4.42 -3.65 -16.12
N ALA A 240 3.50 -3.16 -15.30
CA ALA A 240 2.83 -3.94 -14.27
C ALA A 240 1.39 -4.25 -14.68
N ALA A 241 0.98 -5.50 -14.50
CA ALA A 241 -0.41 -5.95 -14.53
C ALA A 241 -0.47 -7.43 -14.09
N PRO A 242 -1.62 -7.92 -13.61
CA PRO A 242 -2.80 -7.16 -13.16
C PRO A 242 -2.50 -6.31 -11.90
N TYR A 243 -3.45 -5.46 -11.52
CA TYR A 243 -3.34 -4.45 -10.47
C TYR A 243 -4.10 -4.86 -9.19
N GLY A 244 -3.71 -4.24 -8.07
CA GLY A 244 -4.05 -4.65 -6.71
C GLY A 244 -3.09 -5.74 -6.21
N SER A 245 -2.78 -5.75 -4.92
CA SER A 245 -1.94 -6.79 -4.30
C SER A 245 -2.53 -8.20 -4.52
N GLU A 246 -3.85 -8.26 -4.65
CA GLU A 246 -4.66 -9.44 -4.85
C GLU A 246 -4.93 -9.79 -6.33
N ALA A 247 -4.43 -8.95 -7.25
CA ALA A 247 -4.48 -9.14 -8.70
C ALA A 247 -5.91 -9.17 -9.32
N THR A 248 -6.87 -8.50 -8.66
CA THR A 248 -8.27 -8.44 -9.12
C THR A 248 -8.43 -7.65 -10.41
N PHE A 249 -7.68 -6.57 -10.61
CA PHE A 249 -8.00 -5.60 -11.66
C PHE A 249 -7.10 -5.73 -12.87
N THR A 250 -7.69 -5.69 -14.05
CA THR A 250 -6.95 -5.71 -15.33
C THR A 250 -6.64 -4.31 -15.87
N LYS A 251 -7.22 -3.28 -15.26
CA LYS A 251 -7.03 -1.87 -15.59
C LYS A 251 -6.69 -1.10 -14.33
N ILE A 252 -5.72 -0.20 -14.43
CA ILE A 252 -5.26 0.56 -13.26
C ILE A 252 -6.25 1.65 -12.86
N ASP A 253 -7.05 2.18 -13.79
CA ASP A 253 -8.14 3.12 -13.46
C ASP A 253 -9.27 2.44 -12.69
N ASP A 254 -9.56 1.18 -12.98
CA ASP A 254 -10.56 0.41 -12.23
C ASP A 254 -10.08 0.11 -10.80
N PHE A 255 -8.80 -0.26 -10.65
CA PHE A 255 -8.17 -0.40 -9.33
C PHE A 255 -8.15 0.93 -8.56
N SER A 256 -7.69 2.01 -9.22
CA SER A 256 -7.65 3.35 -8.61
C SER A 256 -9.05 3.81 -8.18
N ASN A 257 -10.08 3.50 -8.97
CA ASN A 257 -11.46 3.78 -8.59
C ASN A 257 -11.87 3.03 -7.31
N LEU A 258 -11.50 1.75 -7.18
CA LEU A 258 -11.74 1.02 -5.92
C LEU A 258 -11.05 1.74 -4.76
N VAL A 259 -9.76 2.05 -4.88
CA VAL A 259 -8.99 2.74 -3.82
C VAL A 259 -9.67 4.03 -3.38
N PHE A 260 -10.08 4.90 -4.32
CA PHE A 260 -10.77 6.15 -3.99
C PHE A 260 -12.15 5.93 -3.37
N THR A 261 -12.88 4.91 -3.81
CA THR A 261 -14.28 4.70 -3.41
C THR A 261 -14.46 3.73 -2.25
N THR A 262 -13.41 3.08 -1.75
CA THR A 262 -13.53 2.18 -0.58
C THR A 262 -12.44 2.36 0.47
N LEU A 263 -11.21 2.73 0.07
CA LEU A 263 -10.07 2.78 1.00
C LEU A 263 -9.83 4.20 1.51
N PHE A 264 -9.89 5.20 0.62
CA PHE A 264 -9.80 6.61 1.03
C PHE A 264 -11.08 7.14 1.69
N ASP A 265 -12.21 6.44 1.52
CA ASP A 265 -13.46 6.69 2.23
C ASP A 265 -14.25 5.39 2.42
N GLN A 266 -14.12 4.77 3.58
CA GLN A 266 -14.79 3.50 3.90
C GLN A 266 -16.30 3.67 4.02
N THR A 267 -16.81 4.88 4.26
CA THR A 267 -18.26 5.12 4.41
C THR A 267 -19.03 4.86 3.11
N MET A 268 -18.36 4.85 1.96
CA MET A 268 -18.95 4.41 0.69
C MET A 268 -19.43 2.96 0.72
N LEU A 269 -18.87 2.11 1.59
CA LEU A 269 -19.30 0.72 1.78
C LEU A 269 -20.70 0.62 2.40
N THR A 270 -21.20 1.67 3.06
CA THR A 270 -22.54 1.68 3.66
C THR A 270 -23.65 1.93 2.64
N THR A 271 -23.30 2.33 1.41
CA THR A 271 -24.26 2.51 0.31
C THR A 271 -24.88 1.17 -0.11
N PRO A 272 -26.04 1.15 -0.79
CA PRO A 272 -26.63 -0.10 -1.28
C PRO A 272 -25.68 -0.91 -2.16
N GLY A 273 -24.90 -0.25 -3.02
CA GLY A 273 -23.91 -0.91 -3.88
C GLY A 273 -22.68 -1.41 -3.13
N GLY A 274 -22.21 -0.65 -2.13
CA GLY A 274 -21.16 -1.07 -1.21
C GLY A 274 -21.54 -2.34 -0.44
N ARG A 275 -22.71 -2.33 0.21
CA ARG A 275 -23.27 -3.49 0.92
C ARG A 275 -23.40 -4.71 0.02
N ALA A 276 -23.98 -4.53 -1.18
CA ALA A 276 -24.12 -5.63 -2.13
C ALA A 276 -22.77 -6.22 -2.57
N PHE A 277 -21.73 -5.38 -2.69
CA PHE A 277 -20.40 -5.86 -3.05
C PHE A 277 -19.71 -6.61 -1.90
N VAL A 278 -19.76 -6.07 -0.69
CA VAL A 278 -19.19 -6.73 0.49
C VAL A 278 -19.93 -8.04 0.79
N HIS A 279 -21.26 -8.07 0.69
CA HIS A 279 -22.07 -9.28 0.74
C HIS A 279 -21.63 -10.31 -0.31
N LYS A 280 -21.43 -9.88 -1.56
CA LYS A 280 -20.95 -10.77 -2.62
C LYS A 280 -19.60 -11.40 -2.27
N LEU A 281 -18.72 -10.66 -1.60
CA LEU A 281 -17.36 -11.12 -1.27
C LEU A 281 -17.32 -12.02 -0.03
N ALA A 282 -18.08 -11.70 1.01
CA ALA A 282 -17.95 -12.29 2.34
C ALA A 282 -19.27 -12.82 2.96
N GLY A 283 -20.41 -12.72 2.26
CA GLY A 283 -21.70 -13.21 2.73
C GLY A 283 -22.15 -12.56 4.04
N ALA A 284 -22.63 -13.36 4.98
CA ALA A 284 -23.14 -12.91 6.27
C ALA A 284 -22.09 -12.15 7.11
N ALA A 285 -20.82 -12.56 7.04
CA ALA A 285 -19.73 -11.85 7.73
C ALA A 285 -19.54 -10.44 7.15
N GLY A 286 -19.65 -10.30 5.83
CA GLY A 286 -19.64 -9.00 5.17
C GLY A 286 -20.83 -8.12 5.56
N ASP A 287 -22.02 -8.71 5.69
CA ASP A 287 -23.22 -7.99 6.12
C ASP A 287 -23.10 -7.48 7.56
N GLU A 288 -22.62 -8.34 8.47
CA GLU A 288 -22.36 -8.01 9.87
C GLU A 288 -21.32 -6.91 10.01
N MET A 289 -20.17 -7.04 9.35
CA MET A 289 -19.09 -6.03 9.41
C MET A 289 -19.59 -4.64 8.99
N ILE A 290 -20.44 -4.54 7.95
CA ILE A 290 -20.98 -3.24 7.53
C ILE A 290 -22.08 -2.74 8.48
N ALA A 291 -22.84 -3.64 9.13
CA ALA A 291 -23.78 -3.26 10.18
C ALA A 291 -23.04 -2.68 11.41
N ASP A 292 -22.00 -3.37 11.87
CA ASP A 292 -21.09 -2.94 12.91
C ASP A 292 -20.45 -1.59 12.59
N TYR A 293 -19.95 -1.43 11.37
CA TYR A 293 -19.34 -0.19 10.94
C TYR A 293 -20.34 0.98 11.01
N VAL A 294 -21.58 0.77 10.58
CA VAL A 294 -22.64 1.79 10.67
C VAL A 294 -22.98 2.12 12.11
N LYS A 295 -23.00 1.13 13.00
CA LYS A 295 -23.15 1.37 14.44
C LYS A 295 -21.99 2.20 14.99
N ILE A 296 -20.75 1.88 14.65
CA ILE A 296 -19.56 2.68 15.05
C ILE A 296 -19.69 4.13 14.59
N LEU A 297 -20.06 4.35 13.32
CA LEU A 297 -20.25 5.70 12.78
C LEU A 297 -21.31 6.47 13.57
N ALA A 298 -22.43 5.83 13.93
CA ALA A 298 -23.47 6.43 14.75
C ALA A 298 -23.00 6.72 16.18
N ASP A 299 -22.37 5.74 16.85
CA ASP A 299 -21.87 5.85 18.23
C ASP A 299 -20.81 6.94 18.38
N THR A 300 -20.01 7.16 17.33
CA THR A 300 -18.94 8.16 17.31
C THR A 300 -19.42 9.52 16.77
N GLY A 301 -20.70 9.64 16.37
CA GLY A 301 -21.31 10.88 15.91
C GLY A 301 -20.87 11.33 14.50
N VAL A 302 -20.46 10.40 13.64
CA VAL A 302 -20.12 10.68 12.25
C VAL A 302 -21.40 10.91 11.44
N THR A 303 -21.45 12.01 10.68
CA THR A 303 -22.62 12.41 9.89
C THR A 303 -22.21 12.96 8.52
N GLY A 304 -23.16 13.07 7.59
CA GLY A 304 -22.92 13.65 6.27
C GLY A 304 -22.10 12.78 5.31
N TYR A 305 -22.02 11.47 5.60
CA TYR A 305 -21.34 10.49 4.76
C TYR A 305 -22.32 9.86 3.73
N PRO A 306 -21.81 9.33 2.59
CA PRO A 306 -20.40 9.28 2.22
C PRO A 306 -19.82 10.60 1.71
N TYR A 307 -18.50 10.74 1.79
CA TYR A 307 -17.79 12.00 1.52
C TYR A 307 -17.20 12.07 0.10
N VAL A 308 -16.78 10.93 -0.44
CA VAL A 308 -16.23 10.87 -1.80
C VAL A 308 -17.29 11.22 -2.83
N ARG A 309 -16.98 12.24 -3.63
CA ARG A 309 -17.70 12.70 -4.81
C ARG A 309 -17.46 11.73 -5.97
N ALA A 310 -18.37 10.78 -6.10
CA ALA A 310 -18.42 9.83 -7.20
C ALA A 310 -19.81 9.83 -7.86
N THR A 311 -19.85 9.47 -9.13
CA THR A 311 -21.10 9.29 -9.86
C THR A 311 -21.62 7.87 -9.64
N ALA A 312 -22.87 7.75 -9.20
CA ALA A 312 -23.57 6.47 -9.17
C ALA A 312 -23.78 5.96 -10.60
N GLY A 313 -23.43 4.71 -10.85
CA GLY A 313 -23.57 4.11 -12.18
C GLY A 313 -22.91 2.74 -12.28
N GLY A 314 -23.27 2.01 -13.34
CA GLY A 314 -22.81 0.64 -13.53
C GLY A 314 -23.46 -0.36 -12.58
N LYS A 315 -22.91 -1.58 -12.51
CA LYS A 315 -23.44 -2.68 -11.69
C LYS A 315 -22.43 -3.01 -10.58
N PRO A 316 -22.83 -2.99 -9.30
CA PRO A 316 -22.00 -3.48 -8.21
C PRO A 316 -21.47 -4.90 -8.47
N GLY A 317 -20.25 -5.17 -8.03
CA GLY A 317 -19.54 -6.42 -8.24
C GLY A 317 -18.93 -6.61 -9.63
N THR A 318 -18.91 -5.56 -10.47
CA THR A 318 -18.10 -5.49 -11.69
C THR A 318 -16.77 -4.78 -11.41
N LEU A 319 -15.73 -5.02 -12.21
CA LEU A 319 -14.42 -4.40 -11.99
C LEU A 319 -14.44 -2.87 -12.12
N THR A 320 -15.22 -2.34 -13.07
CA THR A 320 -15.23 -0.90 -13.36
C THR A 320 -15.97 -0.06 -12.31
N THR A 321 -16.98 -0.65 -11.68
CA THR A 321 -17.76 -0.03 -10.60
C THR A 321 -18.04 -1.07 -9.50
N PRO A 322 -17.02 -1.47 -8.71
CA PRO A 322 -17.17 -2.57 -7.75
C PRO A 322 -18.29 -2.32 -6.74
N ILE A 323 -18.44 -1.07 -6.27
CA ILE A 323 -19.53 -0.68 -5.37
C ILE A 323 -20.66 0.11 -6.07
N GLY A 324 -20.69 0.14 -7.41
CA GLY A 324 -21.69 0.92 -8.17
C GLY A 324 -21.44 2.42 -8.26
N PHE A 325 -20.21 2.86 -7.96
CA PHE A 325 -19.78 4.25 -8.06
C PHE A 325 -18.47 4.38 -8.83
N ARG A 326 -18.30 5.50 -9.52
CA ARG A 326 -17.03 5.86 -10.17
C ARG A 326 -16.68 7.33 -9.94
N VAL A 327 -15.46 7.61 -9.52
CA VAL A 327 -14.93 8.98 -9.51
C VAL A 327 -14.70 9.50 -10.93
N ASP A 328 -14.34 10.78 -11.08
CA ASP A 328 -14.16 11.39 -12.41
C ASP A 328 -13.24 10.56 -13.31
N ASN A 329 -13.79 10.01 -14.38
CA ASN A 329 -13.07 9.10 -15.27
C ASN A 329 -11.95 9.81 -16.04
N ARG A 330 -12.10 11.10 -16.38
CA ARG A 330 -11.05 11.86 -17.05
C ARG A 330 -9.82 11.97 -16.14
N LYS A 331 -10.04 12.20 -14.83
CA LYS A 331 -8.97 12.24 -13.83
C LYS A 331 -8.32 10.87 -13.62
N LEU A 332 -9.08 9.78 -13.62
CA LEU A 332 -8.52 8.42 -13.56
C LEU A 332 -7.63 8.12 -14.78
N LEU A 333 -8.10 8.41 -16.00
CA LEU A 333 -7.28 8.21 -17.20
C LEU A 333 -6.03 9.09 -17.22
N ALA A 334 -6.13 10.33 -16.71
CA ALA A 334 -4.98 11.20 -16.54
C ALA A 334 -3.98 10.62 -15.53
N LEU A 335 -4.46 10.08 -14.41
CA LEU A 335 -3.64 9.38 -13.42
C LEU A 335 -2.92 8.18 -14.06
N ASN A 336 -3.60 7.35 -14.85
CA ASN A 336 -2.98 6.24 -15.59
C ASN A 336 -1.77 6.72 -16.42
N ALA A 337 -1.96 7.78 -17.21
CA ALA A 337 -0.90 8.34 -18.05
C ALA A 337 0.30 8.82 -17.22
N TYR A 338 0.03 9.46 -16.08
CA TYR A 338 1.09 9.92 -15.18
C TYR A 338 1.86 8.75 -14.56
N LEU A 339 1.17 7.76 -13.99
CA LEU A 339 1.81 6.60 -13.35
C LEU A 339 2.65 5.76 -14.34
N SER A 340 2.18 5.63 -15.59
CA SER A 340 2.96 5.02 -16.67
C SER A 340 4.19 5.85 -17.08
N SER A 341 4.12 7.17 -16.96
CA SER A 341 5.24 8.07 -17.32
C SER A 341 6.33 8.17 -16.24
N LEU A 342 6.00 7.83 -14.99
CA LEU A 342 6.92 7.95 -13.87
C LEU A 342 8.11 6.98 -14.03
N PRO A 343 9.36 7.50 -13.98
CA PRO A 343 10.54 6.65 -14.08
C PRO A 343 10.74 5.83 -12.80
N ALA A 344 11.27 4.62 -12.95
CA ALA A 344 11.82 3.90 -11.81
C ALA A 344 13.15 4.55 -11.40
N PRO A 345 13.50 4.55 -10.10
CA PRO A 345 14.82 5.01 -9.68
C PRO A 345 15.92 4.11 -10.25
N PRO A 346 17.14 4.64 -10.42
CA PRO A 346 18.28 3.84 -10.85
C PRO A 346 18.59 2.76 -9.81
N GLY A 347 19.10 1.63 -10.29
CA GLY A 347 19.61 0.56 -9.44
C GLY A 347 20.85 1.04 -8.67
N ALA A 348 21.10 0.43 -7.51
CA ALA A 348 22.32 0.67 -6.76
C ALA A 348 23.46 -0.13 -7.39
N PHE A 349 24.42 0.57 -8.00
CA PHE A 349 25.62 -0.04 -8.56
C PHE A 349 26.73 -0.08 -7.50
N GLY A 350 27.08 -1.28 -7.02
CA GLY A 350 28.29 -1.51 -6.24
C GLY A 350 29.31 -2.34 -7.02
N ASP A 351 29.58 -3.57 -6.57
CA ASP A 351 30.59 -4.44 -7.19
C ASP A 351 30.07 -5.03 -8.52
N ARG A 352 30.55 -4.48 -9.65
CA ARG A 352 30.21 -4.94 -11.00
C ARG A 352 30.49 -6.44 -11.22
N ALA A 353 31.55 -6.98 -10.63
CA ALA A 353 31.86 -8.40 -10.77
C ALA A 353 30.86 -9.26 -9.98
N ALA A 354 30.42 -8.80 -8.80
CA ALA A 354 29.35 -9.43 -8.04
C ALA A 354 28.01 -9.38 -8.79
N VAL A 355 27.65 -8.24 -9.38
CA VAL A 355 26.46 -8.09 -10.23
C VAL A 355 26.47 -9.12 -11.38
N GLN A 356 27.60 -9.28 -12.07
CA GLN A 356 27.72 -10.26 -13.16
C GLN A 356 27.55 -11.70 -12.68
N ARG A 357 28.17 -12.06 -11.55
CA ARG A 357 28.00 -13.40 -10.94
C ARG A 357 26.57 -13.63 -10.48
N GLY A 358 25.94 -12.62 -9.86
CA GLY A 358 24.54 -12.66 -9.43
C GLY A 358 23.58 -12.84 -10.59
N ARG A 359 23.80 -12.13 -11.72
CA ARG A 359 23.03 -12.32 -12.96
C ARG A 359 23.15 -13.74 -13.50
N ALA A 360 24.38 -14.28 -13.55
CA ALA A 360 24.59 -15.66 -13.98
C ALA A 360 23.86 -16.66 -13.07
N LEU A 361 23.92 -16.45 -11.75
CA LEU A 361 23.18 -17.25 -10.77
C LEU A 361 21.67 -17.16 -11.00
N PHE A 362 21.12 -15.97 -11.22
CA PHE A 362 19.69 -15.76 -11.47
C PHE A 362 19.20 -16.54 -12.70
N GLN A 363 20.01 -16.57 -13.75
CA GLN A 363 19.71 -17.32 -14.97
C GLN A 363 19.83 -18.84 -14.77
N SER A 364 20.78 -19.32 -13.95
CA SER A 364 20.99 -20.75 -13.72
C SER A 364 20.16 -21.36 -12.59
N ALA A 365 19.70 -20.55 -11.62
CA ALA A 365 18.99 -21.01 -10.42
C ALA A 365 17.46 -21.13 -10.62
N GLY A 366 16.98 -20.99 -11.86
CA GLY A 366 15.55 -21.12 -12.20
C GLY A 366 14.71 -19.87 -11.94
N CYS A 367 15.30 -18.76 -11.49
CA CYS A 367 14.58 -17.49 -11.26
C CYS A 367 13.91 -16.97 -12.55
N THR A 368 14.54 -17.24 -13.70
CA THR A 368 14.02 -16.86 -15.02
C THR A 368 12.82 -17.67 -15.49
N GLY A 369 12.37 -18.66 -14.71
CA GLY A 369 11.09 -19.33 -14.93
C GLY A 369 9.88 -18.42 -14.63
N CYS A 370 10.06 -17.37 -13.83
CA CYS A 370 8.99 -16.42 -13.48
C CYS A 370 9.40 -14.96 -13.66
N HIS A 371 10.66 -14.62 -13.44
CA HIS A 371 11.15 -13.24 -13.51
C HIS A 371 11.96 -12.98 -14.78
N ASN A 372 11.97 -11.74 -15.27
CA ASN A 372 12.80 -11.34 -16.40
C ASN A 372 14.17 -10.87 -15.91
N THR A 373 15.20 -11.01 -16.74
CA THR A 373 16.48 -10.28 -16.58
C THR A 373 16.38 -8.87 -17.16
N ASN A 374 15.56 -8.69 -18.19
CA ASN A 374 15.23 -7.40 -18.77
C ASN A 374 14.04 -6.76 -18.05
N GLN A 375 14.31 -5.81 -17.16
CA GLN A 375 13.27 -5.09 -16.40
C GLN A 375 12.57 -3.99 -17.21
N GLY A 376 12.97 -3.76 -18.46
CA GLY A 376 12.26 -2.88 -19.37
C GLY A 376 11.05 -3.54 -20.05
N ARG A 377 10.78 -4.81 -19.76
CA ARG A 377 9.66 -5.58 -20.32
C ARG A 377 8.51 -5.70 -19.32
N PRO A 378 7.26 -5.76 -19.78
CA PRO A 378 6.13 -6.04 -18.90
C PRO A 378 6.30 -7.38 -18.18
N VAL A 379 5.85 -7.44 -16.94
CA VAL A 379 5.74 -8.72 -16.22
C VAL A 379 4.62 -9.57 -16.83
N PRO A 380 4.69 -10.91 -16.71
CA PRO A 380 3.57 -11.79 -17.07
C PRO A 380 2.28 -11.38 -16.35
N THR A 381 1.16 -11.37 -17.07
CA THR A 381 -0.16 -11.02 -16.49
C THR A 381 -0.85 -12.21 -15.83
N THR A 382 -0.23 -13.38 -15.88
CA THR A 382 -0.74 -14.60 -15.26
C THR A 382 -0.67 -14.54 -13.74
N ILE A 383 -1.73 -15.01 -13.08
CA ILE A 383 -1.70 -15.24 -11.64
C ILE A 383 -0.83 -16.47 -11.34
N HIS A 384 0.11 -16.35 -10.42
CA HIS A 384 0.84 -17.49 -9.88
C HIS A 384 0.06 -18.11 -8.73
N ALA A 385 -0.26 -19.40 -8.82
CA ALA A 385 -1.07 -20.07 -7.82
C ALA A 385 -0.37 -20.06 -6.46
N MET A 386 -1.15 -19.94 -5.37
CA MET A 386 -0.59 -19.85 -4.01
C MET A 386 0.33 -21.04 -3.68
N ALA A 387 -0.10 -22.28 -3.96
CA ALA A 387 0.72 -23.48 -3.77
C ALA A 387 2.06 -23.50 -4.55
N GLN A 388 2.21 -22.73 -5.63
CA GLN A 388 3.46 -22.61 -6.37
C GLN A 388 4.45 -21.69 -5.65
N ILE A 389 3.97 -20.59 -5.09
CA ILE A 389 4.80 -19.56 -4.44
C ILE A 389 4.96 -19.82 -2.94
N PHE A 390 4.06 -20.56 -2.33
CA PHE A 390 4.06 -20.91 -0.92
C PHE A 390 3.75 -22.41 -0.80
N PRO A 391 4.77 -23.30 -0.89
CA PRO A 391 4.55 -24.74 -0.79
C PRO A 391 4.00 -25.22 0.56
N GLY A 392 4.05 -24.38 1.58
CA GLY A 392 3.39 -24.59 2.88
C GLY A 392 1.90 -24.25 2.89
N ASP A 393 1.36 -23.69 1.80
CA ASP A 393 -0.05 -23.38 1.63
C ASP A 393 -0.89 -24.65 1.83
N ARG A 394 -1.65 -24.68 2.92
CA ARG A 394 -2.55 -25.78 3.31
C ARG A 394 -3.87 -25.16 3.75
N PRO A 395 -4.59 -24.55 2.80
CA PRO A 395 -5.68 -23.69 3.15
C PRO A 395 -6.87 -24.54 3.57
N VAL A 396 -7.56 -24.10 4.62
CA VAL A 396 -8.86 -24.65 5.01
C VAL A 396 -9.95 -23.78 4.41
N ILE A 397 -11.05 -24.39 3.98
CA ILE A 397 -12.22 -23.64 3.53
C ILE A 397 -12.94 -23.08 4.77
N LEU A 398 -13.01 -21.76 4.85
CA LEU A 398 -13.71 -21.03 5.91
C LEU A 398 -15.18 -20.82 5.55
N ALA A 399 -15.46 -20.46 4.30
CA ALA A 399 -16.82 -20.27 3.80
C ALA A 399 -16.94 -20.58 2.29
N PRO A 400 -18.02 -21.26 1.85
CA PRO A 400 -18.29 -21.44 0.43
C PRO A 400 -18.69 -20.12 -0.22
N ARG A 401 -18.39 -19.96 -1.52
CA ARG A 401 -18.85 -18.83 -2.34
C ARG A 401 -19.38 -19.28 -3.68
N THR A 402 -20.25 -18.46 -4.27
CA THR A 402 -20.81 -18.71 -5.59
C THR A 402 -19.77 -18.37 -6.67
N PRO A 403 -19.53 -19.28 -7.64
CA PRO A 403 -18.68 -18.97 -8.80
C PRO A 403 -19.07 -17.65 -9.48
N PRO A 404 -18.12 -16.85 -9.98
CA PRO A 404 -16.72 -17.20 -10.23
C PRO A 404 -15.78 -17.10 -9.02
N LEU A 405 -16.28 -16.68 -7.86
CA LEU A 405 -15.47 -16.59 -6.64
C LEU A 405 -15.03 -17.98 -6.20
N ASN A 406 -13.75 -18.13 -5.83
CA ASN A 406 -13.31 -19.32 -5.11
C ASN A 406 -13.77 -19.23 -3.65
N ALA A 407 -13.82 -20.35 -2.92
CA ALA A 407 -14.18 -20.32 -1.50
C ALA A 407 -13.28 -19.36 -0.69
N VAL A 408 -13.81 -18.82 0.40
CA VAL A 408 -12.99 -18.12 1.40
C VAL A 408 -12.12 -19.17 2.07
N GLN A 409 -10.81 -18.98 2.05
CA GLN A 409 -9.87 -19.98 2.51
C GLN A 409 -8.59 -19.34 3.01
N ASP A 410 -8.01 -19.93 4.05
CA ASP A 410 -6.84 -19.41 4.75
C ASP A 410 -5.94 -20.55 5.22
N THR A 411 -4.62 -20.33 5.32
CA THR A 411 -3.66 -21.30 5.84
C THR A 411 -3.45 -21.09 7.35
N PRO A 412 -3.92 -22.01 8.22
CA PRO A 412 -3.81 -21.81 9.66
C PRO A 412 -2.37 -21.63 10.13
N GLY A 413 -2.13 -20.57 10.94
CA GLY A 413 -0.83 -20.26 11.51
C GLY A 413 0.13 -19.53 10.56
N SER A 414 -0.35 -19.13 9.39
CA SER A 414 0.31 -18.21 8.46
C SER A 414 -0.44 -16.88 8.47
N PHE A 415 0.25 -15.79 8.18
CA PHE A 415 -0.37 -14.50 7.81
C PHE A 415 -0.07 -14.12 6.35
N PHE A 416 0.55 -15.03 5.60
CA PHE A 416 1.00 -14.78 4.24
C PHE A 416 -0.17 -14.74 3.26
N ASP A 417 -1.22 -15.54 3.46
CA ASP A 417 -2.35 -15.64 2.54
C ASP A 417 -3.65 -15.02 3.05
N ASP A 418 -3.67 -14.46 4.26
CA ASP A 418 -4.80 -13.72 4.87
C ASP A 418 -5.38 -12.72 3.87
N LYS A 419 -4.51 -11.93 3.24
CA LYS A 419 -4.87 -10.91 2.24
C LYS A 419 -5.69 -11.43 1.08
N MET A 420 -5.50 -12.70 0.73
CA MET A 420 -6.16 -13.33 -0.40
C MET A 420 -7.30 -14.26 0.04
N ALA A 421 -7.63 -14.30 1.33
CA ALA A 421 -8.70 -15.14 1.87
C ALA A 421 -10.06 -14.74 1.31
N VAL A 422 -10.39 -13.46 1.37
CA VAL A 422 -11.67 -12.92 0.85
C VAL A 422 -11.46 -12.27 -0.52
N VAL A 423 -10.61 -11.27 -0.62
CA VAL A 423 -10.49 -10.45 -1.84
C VAL A 423 -9.30 -10.93 -2.68
N ASN A 424 -9.59 -11.43 -3.88
CA ASN A 424 -8.59 -11.96 -4.81
C ASN A 424 -9.10 -11.97 -6.26
N ALA A 425 -8.24 -12.40 -7.18
CA ALA A 425 -8.51 -12.44 -8.62
C ALA A 425 -9.75 -13.25 -9.07
N SER A 426 -10.41 -13.99 -8.17
CA SER A 426 -11.62 -14.77 -8.49
C SER A 426 -12.85 -13.96 -8.87
N LEU A 427 -12.87 -12.64 -8.59
CA LEU A 427 -13.84 -11.73 -9.20
C LEU A 427 -13.85 -11.81 -10.75
N ARG A 428 -12.72 -12.23 -11.34
CA ARG A 428 -12.55 -12.48 -12.78
C ARG A 428 -12.56 -13.96 -13.16
N GLY A 429 -12.87 -14.86 -12.22
CA GLY A 429 -12.79 -16.32 -12.42
C GLY A 429 -11.38 -16.89 -12.38
N GLU A 430 -10.40 -16.13 -11.90
CA GLU A 430 -9.03 -16.60 -11.72
C GLU A 430 -8.83 -17.34 -10.38
N LYS A 431 -7.72 -18.07 -10.29
CA LYS A 431 -7.31 -18.78 -9.07
C LYS A 431 -6.78 -17.84 -7.98
N ARG A 432 -6.83 -18.28 -6.73
CA ARG A 432 -6.13 -17.63 -5.60
C ARG A 432 -4.62 -17.67 -5.83
N GLY A 433 -3.95 -16.52 -5.71
CA GLY A 433 -2.54 -16.38 -6.03
C GLY A 433 -2.09 -14.93 -6.10
N VAL A 434 -0.87 -14.70 -6.60
CA VAL A 434 -0.28 -13.36 -6.69
C VAL A 434 0.04 -12.97 -8.13
N ALA A 435 -0.04 -11.68 -8.41
CA ALA A 435 0.57 -11.09 -9.60
C ALA A 435 2.09 -11.01 -9.44
N MET A 436 2.80 -10.98 -10.57
CA MET A 436 4.25 -10.87 -10.57
C MET A 436 4.68 -9.43 -10.22
N PRO A 437 5.50 -9.20 -9.18
CA PRO A 437 6.01 -7.87 -8.89
C PRO A 437 7.11 -7.46 -9.89
N LEU A 438 7.27 -6.16 -10.11
CA LEU A 438 8.45 -5.60 -10.75
C LEU A 438 9.68 -5.82 -9.86
N LEU A 439 10.81 -6.23 -10.45
CA LEU A 439 12.10 -6.29 -9.75
C LEU A 439 12.86 -4.97 -9.89
N LEU A 440 12.17 -3.86 -9.65
CA LEU A 440 12.71 -2.50 -9.69
C LEU A 440 12.73 -1.92 -8.28
N ASP A 441 13.69 -1.03 -8.01
CA ASP A 441 13.78 -0.28 -6.74
C ASP A 441 14.02 -1.15 -5.49
N LEU A 442 14.51 -2.38 -5.68
CA LEU A 442 14.83 -3.32 -4.60
C LEU A 442 15.97 -2.84 -3.70
N ALA A 443 16.78 -1.88 -4.16
CA ALA A 443 17.83 -1.26 -3.35
C ALA A 443 17.28 -0.43 -2.19
N ARG A 444 16.11 0.21 -2.34
CA ARG A 444 15.47 0.98 -1.26
C ARG A 444 14.58 0.13 -0.36
N LYS A 445 14.12 -1.03 -0.84
CA LYS A 445 13.18 -1.89 -0.13
C LYS A 445 13.86 -2.60 1.06
N PRO A 446 13.44 -2.32 2.32
CA PRO A 446 14.15 -2.82 3.51
C PRO A 446 13.72 -4.23 3.92
N VAL A 447 12.51 -4.65 3.53
CA VAL A 447 11.88 -5.93 3.86
C VAL A 447 11.18 -6.46 2.62
N PHE A 448 11.07 -7.77 2.48
CA PHE A 448 10.68 -8.47 1.26
C PHE A 448 9.45 -9.35 1.47
N LEU A 449 8.87 -9.75 0.33
CA LEU A 449 7.52 -10.27 0.21
C LEU A 449 6.45 -9.24 0.56
N HIS A 450 5.19 -9.53 0.24
CA HIS A 450 4.08 -8.60 0.43
C HIS A 450 3.74 -8.41 1.92
N ASP A 451 4.05 -9.41 2.74
CA ASP A 451 3.72 -9.47 4.17
C ASP A 451 4.88 -9.04 5.09
N ASN A 452 5.97 -8.50 4.53
CA ASN A 452 7.19 -8.14 5.28
C ASN A 452 7.83 -9.30 6.09
N SER A 453 7.53 -10.56 5.77
CA SER A 453 8.07 -11.71 6.54
C SER A 453 9.57 -11.94 6.34
N VAL A 454 10.18 -11.28 5.36
CA VAL A 454 11.59 -11.50 5.00
C VAL A 454 12.42 -10.22 5.19
N PRO A 455 13.39 -10.20 6.11
CA PRO A 455 14.07 -8.95 6.50
C PRO A 455 15.19 -8.50 5.56
N SER A 456 15.59 -9.31 4.57
CA SER A 456 16.63 -8.95 3.60
C SER A 456 16.64 -9.86 2.38
N LEU A 457 17.31 -9.43 1.31
CA LEU A 457 17.59 -10.30 0.15
C LEU A 457 18.40 -11.54 0.54
N ASP A 458 19.36 -11.43 1.47
CA ASP A 458 20.10 -12.62 1.94
C ASP A 458 19.16 -13.62 2.62
N ALA A 459 18.29 -13.14 3.52
CA ALA A 459 17.30 -13.97 4.18
C ALA A 459 16.33 -14.61 3.18
N LEU A 460 15.91 -13.88 2.14
CA LEU A 460 15.01 -14.40 1.09
C LEU A 460 15.56 -15.68 0.45
N PHE A 461 16.86 -15.70 0.17
CA PHE A 461 17.54 -16.82 -0.49
C PHE A 461 18.18 -17.81 0.48
N ASN A 462 18.01 -17.65 1.80
CA ASN A 462 18.62 -18.52 2.80
C ASN A 462 17.77 -19.79 3.05
N PRO A 463 18.32 -21.00 2.84
CA PRO A 463 17.58 -22.24 3.03
C PRO A 463 17.13 -22.49 4.48
N SER A 464 17.64 -21.76 5.47
CA SER A 464 17.18 -21.85 6.86
C SER A 464 15.70 -21.48 7.04
N ARG A 465 15.09 -20.76 6.09
CA ARG A 465 13.65 -20.48 6.07
C ARG A 465 12.81 -21.74 5.82
N GLY A 466 13.40 -22.80 5.27
CA GLY A 466 12.75 -24.09 5.05
C GLY A 466 11.95 -24.18 3.75
N ARG A 467 11.78 -25.40 3.24
CA ARG A 467 11.14 -25.67 1.93
C ARG A 467 9.65 -25.34 1.83
N LEU A 468 8.98 -25.15 2.97
CA LEU A 468 7.56 -24.82 3.05
C LEU A 468 7.32 -23.32 3.18
N ALA A 469 8.36 -22.50 3.36
CA ALA A 469 8.18 -21.06 3.48
C ALA A 469 7.75 -20.42 2.14
N PRO A 470 7.14 -19.23 2.18
CA PRO A 470 6.89 -18.45 0.99
C PRO A 470 8.17 -18.13 0.20
N HIS A 471 8.07 -18.24 -1.12
CA HIS A 471 9.13 -18.05 -2.09
C HIS A 471 10.43 -18.83 -1.76
N PRO A 472 10.39 -20.17 -1.66
CA PRO A 472 11.51 -20.98 -1.14
C PRO A 472 12.56 -21.30 -2.23
N PHE A 473 13.02 -20.28 -2.96
CA PHE A 473 14.07 -20.39 -3.96
C PHE A 473 15.40 -20.00 -3.30
N TYR A 474 16.23 -20.98 -2.97
CA TYR A 474 17.39 -20.78 -2.10
C TYR A 474 18.74 -20.93 -2.80
N LEU A 475 19.75 -20.26 -2.26
CA LEU A 475 21.16 -20.42 -2.61
C LEU A 475 21.94 -20.81 -1.34
N THR A 476 22.63 -21.95 -1.38
CA THR A 476 23.30 -22.52 -0.20
C THR A 476 24.54 -21.73 0.21
N GLY A 477 25.31 -21.20 -0.75
CA GLY A 477 26.52 -20.42 -0.48
C GLY A 477 26.23 -18.99 -0.05
N GLY A 478 26.81 -18.54 1.06
CA GLY A 478 26.69 -17.13 1.52
C GLY A 478 27.20 -16.12 0.48
N ARG A 479 28.30 -16.43 -0.22
CA ARG A 479 28.79 -15.60 -1.33
C ARG A 479 27.81 -15.56 -2.50
N GLN A 480 27.15 -16.67 -2.84
CA GLN A 480 26.15 -16.70 -3.91
C GLN A 480 24.94 -15.82 -3.56
N ARG A 481 24.49 -15.84 -2.30
CA ARG A 481 23.42 -14.96 -1.83
C ARG A 481 23.82 -13.49 -1.87
N ALA A 482 25.06 -13.17 -1.48
CA ALA A 482 25.58 -11.81 -1.59
C ALA A 482 25.65 -11.32 -3.04
N ASP A 483 26.18 -12.14 -3.96
CA ASP A 483 26.23 -11.82 -5.39
C ASP A 483 24.81 -11.63 -5.98
N MET A 484 23.86 -12.51 -5.62
CA MET A 484 22.45 -12.39 -6.01
C MET A 484 21.82 -11.09 -5.49
N ALA A 485 22.03 -10.77 -4.21
CA ALA A 485 21.50 -9.56 -3.61
C ALA A 485 22.05 -8.31 -4.29
N GLU A 486 23.35 -8.30 -4.63
CA GLU A 486 23.98 -7.20 -5.36
C GLU A 486 23.38 -7.03 -6.76
N TYR A 487 23.20 -8.12 -7.49
CA TYR A 487 22.52 -8.09 -8.79
C TYR A 487 21.10 -7.51 -8.68
N LEU A 488 20.29 -7.98 -7.74
CA LEU A 488 18.91 -7.51 -7.59
C LEU A 488 18.81 -6.03 -7.16
N ARG A 489 19.76 -5.53 -6.37
CA ARG A 489 19.82 -4.10 -6.03
C ARG A 489 20.24 -3.23 -7.22
N SER A 490 21.03 -3.78 -8.13
CA SER A 490 21.47 -3.06 -9.34
C SER A 490 20.40 -2.96 -10.43
N LEU A 491 19.27 -3.66 -10.28
CA LEU A 491 18.23 -3.69 -11.30
C LEU A 491 17.54 -2.33 -11.47
N ASP A 492 17.43 -1.94 -12.74
CA ASP A 492 16.73 -0.76 -13.22
C ASP A 492 16.06 -1.05 -14.57
N THR A 493 15.35 -0.06 -15.13
CA THR A 493 14.60 -0.23 -16.39
C THR A 493 15.48 -0.45 -17.63
N HIS A 494 16.80 -0.30 -17.50
CA HIS A 494 17.77 -0.53 -18.58
C HIS A 494 18.49 -1.87 -18.46
N SER A 495 18.30 -2.57 -17.33
CA SER A 495 18.86 -3.89 -17.07
C SER A 495 18.38 -4.91 -18.11
N ARG A 496 19.26 -5.84 -18.51
CA ARG A 496 19.05 -6.85 -19.56
C ARG A 496 19.68 -8.18 -19.22
#